data_AF-A0A7J2YN59-F1
#
_entry.id   AF-A0A7J2YN59-F1
#
_cell.length_a   1.000
_cell.length_b   1.000
_cell.length_c   1.000
_cell.angle_alpha   90.00
_cell.angle_beta   90.00
_cell.angle_gamma   90.00
#
_symmetry.space_group_name_H-M   'P 1'
#
loop_
_entity.id
_entity.type
_entity.pdbx_description
1 polymer ?
#
loop_
_entity_poly.entity_id
_entity_poly.type
_entity_poly.pdbx_seq_one_letter_code
_entity_poly.pdbx_strand_id
1 'polypeptide(L)'
;MSELFNKTKKVFADLATDKRVANKQEFFMLPRYVVEYLASKFTDKYGEENYGPQLSKFIAKYYHEARERDKVLSDVMTTGKITLIDEVKVTTDVELGTYRAHLQNLNLKDCMINLDVLDKNQNLLMAGMWGLVTLSYSPDTAPETMAPILIQDFSPFQCTTTDTKIIQEARESFTFEEWIDIILNTVGLNHERYNLRQKLIFLTRLIPLVENNTNLMEFGPKQTGKTYLYRNSSYYTRIFAGGNISAATLFYNIAR
;
A
#
# COMPACT_ATOMS: atom_id res chain seq x y z
N MET A 1 -22.22 -9.26 13.59
CA MET A 1 -21.22 -8.17 13.61
C MET A 1 -21.40 -7.42 14.93
N SER A 2 -20.34 -7.07 15.65
CA SER A 2 -20.49 -6.34 16.92
C SER A 2 -21.17 -4.98 16.68
N GLU A 3 -21.87 -4.45 17.70
CA GLU A 3 -22.54 -3.14 17.63
C GLU A 3 -21.56 -2.03 17.23
N LEU A 4 -20.32 -2.10 17.75
CA LEU A 4 -19.23 -1.20 17.40
C LEU A 4 -18.91 -1.22 15.90
N PHE A 5 -18.85 -2.40 15.26
CA PHE A 5 -18.53 -2.48 13.82
C PHE A 5 -19.64 -1.92 12.94
N ASN A 6 -20.90 -2.15 13.29
CA ASN A 6 -22.04 -1.55 12.57
C ASN A 6 -22.00 -0.02 12.70
N LYS A 7 -21.68 0.49 13.89
CA LYS A 7 -21.50 1.93 14.14
C LYS A 7 -20.34 2.50 13.33
N THR A 8 -19.18 1.85 13.33
CA THR A 8 -18.02 2.25 12.52
C THR A 8 -18.36 2.29 11.04
N LYS A 9 -19.02 1.27 10.50
CA LYS A 9 -19.46 1.24 9.09
C LYS A 9 -20.43 2.37 8.76
N LYS A 10 -21.34 2.70 9.67
CA LYS A 10 -22.29 3.81 9.49
C LYS A 10 -21.61 5.18 9.48
N VAL A 11 -20.61 5.40 10.34
CA VAL A 11 -19.92 6.69 10.46
C VAL A 11 -18.88 6.89 9.36
N PHE A 12 -18.09 5.85 9.05
CA PHE A 12 -16.97 5.93 8.12
C PHE A 12 -17.30 5.48 6.70
N ALA A 13 -18.46 4.87 6.46
CA ALA A 13 -18.91 4.39 5.16
C ALA A 13 -17.83 3.58 4.42
N ASP A 14 -17.36 4.07 3.26
CA ASP A 14 -16.37 3.45 2.37
C ASP A 14 -14.95 3.40 2.96
N LEU A 15 -14.67 4.19 4.00
CA LEU A 15 -13.41 4.14 4.76
C LEU A 15 -13.36 2.95 5.74
N ALA A 16 -14.49 2.31 6.04
CA ALA A 16 -14.55 1.11 6.87
C ALA A 16 -14.53 -0.15 6.00
N THR A 17 -13.49 -0.98 6.17
CA THR A 17 -13.28 -2.20 5.37
C THR A 17 -13.15 -3.45 6.24
N ASP A 18 -13.58 -4.60 5.71
CA ASP A 18 -13.42 -5.89 6.37
C ASP A 18 -11.99 -6.42 6.22
N LYS A 19 -11.22 -6.28 7.30
CA LYS A 19 -9.81 -6.70 7.35
C LYS A 19 -9.61 -8.22 7.39
N ARG A 20 -10.66 -9.04 7.54
CA ARG A 20 -10.52 -10.50 7.62
C ARG A 20 -9.95 -11.09 6.34
N VAL A 21 -10.29 -10.51 5.19
CA VAL A 21 -9.82 -10.99 3.88
C VAL A 21 -8.34 -10.71 3.67
N ALA A 22 -7.81 -9.61 4.20
CA ALA A 22 -6.37 -9.30 4.11
C ALA A 22 -5.46 -10.32 4.84
N ASN A 23 -6.02 -11.17 5.70
CA ASN A 23 -5.26 -12.22 6.39
C ASN A 23 -5.14 -13.53 5.61
N LYS A 24 -5.73 -13.64 4.41
CA LYS A 24 -5.59 -14.85 3.59
C LYS A 24 -4.20 -14.92 2.95
N GLN A 25 -3.61 -16.11 2.93
CA GLN A 25 -2.25 -16.34 2.40
C GLN A 25 -2.09 -15.96 0.93
N GLU A 26 -3.16 -16.11 0.15
CA GLU A 26 -3.21 -15.75 -1.28
C GLU A 26 -2.96 -14.27 -1.58
N PHE A 27 -2.89 -13.40 -0.56
CA PHE A 27 -2.67 -11.96 -0.74
C PHE A 27 -1.36 -11.46 -0.11
N PHE A 28 -0.52 -12.34 0.44
CA PHE A 28 0.71 -11.93 1.13
C PHE A 28 1.77 -11.29 0.22
N MET A 29 1.64 -11.44 -1.10
CA MET A 29 2.49 -10.76 -2.08
C MET A 29 2.19 -9.26 -2.19
N LEU A 30 0.98 -8.82 -1.82
CA LEU A 30 0.61 -7.41 -1.84
C LEU A 30 0.73 -6.80 -0.45
N PRO A 31 1.08 -5.50 -0.34
CA PRO A 31 0.96 -4.80 0.92
C PRO A 31 -0.46 -4.86 1.47
N ARG A 32 -0.59 -5.00 2.79
CA ARG A 32 -1.90 -5.17 3.43
C ARG A 32 -2.90 -4.06 3.08
N TYR A 33 -2.45 -2.80 3.06
CA TYR A 33 -3.31 -1.66 2.75
C TYR A 33 -3.90 -1.74 1.33
N VAL A 34 -3.16 -2.32 0.37
CA VAL A 34 -3.62 -2.54 -1.01
C VAL A 34 -4.78 -3.53 -1.00
N VAL A 35 -4.63 -4.64 -0.27
CA VAL A 35 -5.66 -5.67 -0.16
C VAL A 35 -6.90 -5.12 0.54
N GLU A 36 -6.73 -4.33 1.60
CA GLU A 36 -7.83 -3.68 2.33
C GLU A 36 -8.59 -2.66 1.46
N TYR A 37 -7.88 -1.88 0.64
CA TYR A 37 -8.48 -0.96 -0.33
C TYR A 37 -9.28 -1.71 -1.40
N LEU A 38 -8.67 -2.73 -2.02
CA LEU A 38 -9.34 -3.53 -3.04
C LEU A 38 -10.54 -4.28 -2.46
N ALA A 39 -10.44 -4.81 -1.23
CA ALA A 39 -11.56 -5.43 -0.54
C ALA A 39 -12.73 -4.46 -0.41
N SER A 40 -12.50 -3.22 0.05
CA SER A 40 -13.56 -2.19 0.15
C SER A 40 -14.24 -1.95 -1.20
N LYS A 41 -13.47 -1.67 -2.26
CA LYS A 41 -14.02 -1.45 -3.61
C LYS A 41 -14.78 -2.64 -4.18
N PHE A 42 -14.33 -3.86 -3.91
CA PHE A 42 -15.01 -5.07 -4.36
C PHE A 42 -16.25 -5.38 -3.52
N THR A 43 -16.25 -5.06 -2.23
CA THR A 43 -17.45 -5.16 -1.38
C THR A 43 -18.54 -4.21 -1.88
N ASP A 44 -18.21 -2.97 -2.23
CA ASP A 44 -19.18 -2.02 -2.78
C ASP A 44 -19.78 -2.52 -4.11
N LYS A 45 -18.96 -3.15 -4.96
CA LYS A 45 -19.36 -3.60 -6.29
C LYS A 45 -20.09 -4.95 -6.31
N TYR A 46 -19.68 -5.90 -5.47
CA TYR A 46 -20.13 -7.30 -5.53
C TYR A 46 -20.88 -7.75 -4.25
N GLY A 47 -20.91 -6.94 -3.19
CA GLY A 47 -21.49 -7.27 -1.90
C GLY A 47 -20.59 -8.11 -0.99
N GLU A 48 -20.96 -8.21 0.29
CA GLU A 48 -20.17 -8.88 1.33
C GLU A 48 -19.97 -10.40 1.09
N GLU A 49 -20.86 -11.07 0.36
CA GLU A 49 -20.77 -12.51 0.13
C GLU A 49 -19.86 -12.87 -1.06
N ASN A 50 -19.84 -12.02 -2.10
CA ASN A 50 -19.19 -12.34 -3.38
C ASN A 50 -17.89 -11.58 -3.63
N TYR A 51 -17.52 -10.58 -2.80
CA TYR A 51 -16.31 -9.80 -3.04
C TYR A 51 -15.03 -10.64 -2.99
N GLY A 52 -14.93 -11.59 -2.06
CA GLY A 52 -13.73 -12.39 -1.83
C GLY A 52 -13.29 -13.18 -3.08
N PRO A 53 -14.15 -14.03 -3.65
CA PRO A 53 -13.82 -14.76 -4.88
C PRO A 53 -13.51 -13.86 -6.08
N GLN A 54 -14.20 -12.71 -6.20
CA GLN A 54 -13.95 -11.75 -7.28
C GLN A 54 -12.60 -11.04 -7.12
N LEU A 55 -12.23 -10.71 -5.88
CA LEU A 55 -10.93 -10.14 -5.54
C LEU A 55 -9.79 -11.12 -5.86
N SER A 56 -9.92 -12.39 -5.46
CA SER A 56 -8.92 -13.42 -5.80
C SER A 56 -8.76 -13.57 -7.32
N LYS A 57 -9.86 -13.57 -8.09
CA LYS A 57 -9.80 -13.59 -9.57
C LYS A 57 -9.14 -12.35 -10.15
N PHE A 58 -9.42 -11.17 -9.60
CA PHE A 58 -8.82 -9.92 -10.04
C PHE A 58 -7.32 -9.91 -9.81
N ILE A 59 -6.87 -10.27 -8.62
CA ILE A 59 -5.45 -10.34 -8.28
C ILE A 59 -4.76 -11.40 -9.15
N ALA A 60 -5.31 -12.61 -9.26
CA ALA A 60 -4.73 -13.65 -10.10
C ALA A 60 -4.64 -13.27 -11.59
N LYS A 61 -5.51 -12.37 -12.06
CA LYS A 61 -5.50 -11.90 -13.45
C LYS A 61 -4.44 -10.82 -13.69
N TYR A 62 -4.28 -9.88 -12.76
CA TYR A 62 -3.51 -8.66 -12.99
C TYR A 62 -2.19 -8.60 -12.24
N TYR A 63 -2.00 -9.41 -11.19
CA TYR A 63 -0.73 -9.50 -10.48
C TYR A 63 0.17 -10.51 -11.18
N HIS A 64 1.37 -10.08 -11.53
CA HIS A 64 2.42 -10.91 -12.14
C HIS A 64 3.64 -10.94 -11.24
N GLU A 65 4.32 -12.08 -11.15
CA GLU A 65 5.56 -12.16 -10.39
C GLU A 65 6.76 -11.63 -11.20
N ALA A 66 7.84 -11.21 -10.52
CA ALA A 66 9.07 -10.74 -11.17
C ALA A 66 9.63 -11.70 -12.24
N ARG A 67 9.46 -13.02 -12.06
CA ARG A 67 9.89 -14.04 -13.04
C ARG A 67 9.07 -14.04 -14.34
N GLU A 68 7.88 -13.47 -14.34
CA GLU A 68 7.00 -13.37 -15.51
C GLU A 68 7.27 -12.12 -16.36
N ARG A 69 8.27 -11.30 -15.97
CA ARG A 69 8.64 -10.05 -16.65
C ARG A 69 8.72 -10.18 -18.17
N ASP A 70 9.50 -11.13 -18.68
CA ASP A 70 9.73 -11.25 -20.12
C ASP A 70 8.48 -11.70 -20.88
N LYS A 71 7.61 -12.47 -20.21
CA LYS A 71 6.30 -12.84 -20.76
C LYS A 71 5.39 -11.61 -20.86
N VAL A 72 5.32 -10.79 -19.81
CA VAL A 72 4.54 -9.53 -19.82
C VAL A 72 5.05 -8.58 -20.90
N LEU A 73 6.37 -8.47 -21.09
CA LEU A 73 6.97 -7.67 -22.15
C LEU A 73 6.64 -8.23 -23.55
N SER A 74 6.70 -9.54 -23.73
CA SER A 74 6.29 -10.19 -24.98
C SER A 74 4.81 -9.92 -25.28
N ASP A 75 3.95 -10.00 -24.26
CA ASP A 75 2.52 -9.77 -24.39
C ASP A 75 2.25 -8.32 -24.79
N VAL A 76 2.84 -7.32 -24.11
CA VAL A 76 2.63 -5.90 -24.47
C VAL A 76 3.19 -5.54 -25.84
N MET A 77 4.26 -6.19 -26.29
CA MET A 77 4.78 -6.02 -27.65
C MET A 77 3.84 -6.59 -28.72
N THR A 78 3.16 -7.69 -28.41
CA THR A 78 2.28 -8.38 -29.37
C THR A 78 0.88 -7.76 -29.41
N THR A 79 0.33 -7.43 -28.25
CA THR A 79 -1.04 -6.87 -28.11
C THR A 79 -1.06 -5.35 -28.15
N GLY A 80 0.10 -4.70 -28.01
CA GLY A 80 0.27 -3.25 -27.93
C GLY A 80 -0.04 -2.66 -26.56
N LYS A 81 -0.80 -3.37 -25.70
CA LYS A 81 -1.26 -2.85 -24.41
C LYS A 81 -1.54 -3.97 -23.41
N ILE A 82 -1.16 -3.73 -22.15
CA ILE A 82 -1.45 -4.63 -21.02
C ILE A 82 -1.79 -3.81 -19.78
N THR A 83 -2.66 -4.35 -18.92
CA THR A 83 -2.98 -3.77 -17.62
C THR A 83 -2.57 -4.75 -16.54
N LEU A 84 -1.93 -4.30 -15.48
CA LEU A 84 -1.38 -5.13 -14.40
C LEU A 84 -1.29 -4.37 -13.07
N ILE A 85 -1.06 -5.09 -11.97
CA ILE A 85 -0.82 -4.54 -10.64
C ILE A 85 0.69 -4.43 -10.42
N ASP A 86 1.18 -3.22 -10.13
CA ASP A 86 2.56 -2.98 -9.73
C ASP A 86 2.67 -1.74 -8.83
N GLU A 87 3.82 -1.61 -8.18
CA GLU A 87 4.24 -0.39 -7.52
C GLU A 87 5.02 0.48 -8.51
N VAL A 88 4.49 1.66 -8.80
CA VAL A 88 5.12 2.63 -9.69
C VAL A 88 5.79 3.72 -8.88
N LYS A 89 7.05 3.99 -9.18
CA LYS A 89 7.78 5.16 -8.68
C LYS A 89 8.30 5.97 -9.84
N VAL A 90 8.22 7.29 -9.76
CA VAL A 90 8.68 8.20 -10.81
C VAL A 90 9.84 9.04 -10.27
N THR A 91 10.86 9.22 -11.10
CA THR A 91 12.00 10.10 -10.85
C THR A 91 12.06 11.17 -11.92
N THR A 92 12.41 12.40 -11.53
CA THR A 92 12.62 13.50 -12.48
C THR A 92 14.03 13.41 -13.04
N ASP A 93 14.16 13.40 -14.37
CA ASP A 93 15.41 13.51 -15.08
C ASP A 93 15.57 14.95 -15.57
N VAL A 94 16.39 15.72 -14.85
CA VAL A 94 16.62 17.13 -15.13
C VAL A 94 17.51 17.33 -16.36
N GLU A 95 18.37 16.36 -16.69
CA GLU A 95 19.28 16.45 -17.84
C GLU A 95 18.52 16.33 -19.16
N LEU A 96 17.57 15.39 -19.21
CA LEU A 96 16.70 15.17 -20.37
C LEU A 96 15.39 15.98 -20.29
N GLY A 97 15.14 16.68 -19.18
CA GLY A 97 13.91 17.44 -18.96
C GLY A 97 12.64 16.57 -19.00
N THR A 98 12.72 15.33 -18.50
CA THR A 98 11.64 14.33 -18.59
C THR A 98 11.44 13.59 -17.26
N TYR A 99 10.47 12.68 -17.23
CA TYR A 99 10.17 11.82 -16.09
C TYR A 99 10.41 10.36 -16.45
N ARG A 100 11.00 9.61 -15.52
CA ARG A 100 11.28 8.18 -15.67
C ARG A 100 10.48 7.40 -14.65
N ALA A 101 9.63 6.50 -15.13
CA ALA A 101 8.85 5.62 -14.28
C ALA A 101 9.53 4.25 -14.11
N HIS A 102 9.39 3.69 -12.91
CA HIS A 102 9.98 2.43 -12.50
C HIS A 102 8.92 1.55 -11.85
N LEU A 103 8.68 0.38 -12.42
CA LEU A 103 7.82 -0.66 -11.86
C LEU A 103 8.66 -1.56 -10.97
N GLN A 104 8.37 -1.58 -9.66
CA GLN A 104 9.23 -2.25 -8.68
C GLN A 104 9.10 -3.77 -8.74
N ASN A 105 7.89 -4.29 -8.91
CA ASN A 105 7.63 -5.73 -8.83
C ASN A 105 8.09 -6.46 -10.10
N LEU A 106 7.80 -5.92 -11.29
CA LEU A 106 8.36 -6.43 -12.55
C LEU A 106 9.82 -6.01 -12.81
N ASN A 107 10.37 -5.11 -11.99
CA ASN A 107 11.71 -4.55 -12.15
C ASN A 107 11.93 -3.94 -13.56
N LEU A 108 10.92 -3.20 -14.04
CA LEU A 108 11.06 -2.38 -15.26
C LEU A 108 11.55 -1.00 -14.85
N LYS A 109 12.59 -0.53 -15.52
CA LYS A 109 13.25 0.73 -15.24
C LYS A 109 13.16 1.65 -16.44
N ASP A 110 13.22 2.95 -16.15
CA ASP A 110 13.33 3.99 -17.17
C ASP A 110 12.21 3.96 -18.21
N CYS A 111 11.00 3.58 -17.79
CA CYS A 111 9.81 3.62 -18.63
C CYS A 111 9.32 5.06 -18.79
N MET A 112 8.65 5.33 -19.91
CA MET A 112 7.96 6.60 -20.14
C MET A 112 6.66 6.65 -19.34
N ILE A 113 6.17 7.86 -19.05
CA ILE A 113 4.90 8.07 -18.36
C ILE A 113 4.15 9.25 -18.98
N ASN A 114 2.83 9.09 -19.15
CA ASN A 114 1.98 10.18 -19.56
C ASN A 114 1.88 11.26 -18.46
N LEU A 115 2.07 12.53 -18.83
CA LEU A 115 2.02 13.66 -17.88
C LEU A 115 0.68 13.78 -17.18
N ASP A 116 -0.44 13.49 -17.87
CA ASP A 116 -1.77 13.49 -17.25
C ASP A 116 -1.88 12.50 -16.08
N VAL A 117 -1.17 11.37 -16.18
CA VAL A 117 -1.10 10.38 -15.11
C VAL A 117 -0.33 10.95 -13.94
N LEU A 118 0.80 11.60 -14.19
CA LEU A 118 1.65 12.18 -13.16
C LEU A 118 0.95 13.32 -12.40
N ASP A 119 0.27 14.21 -13.12
CA ASP A 119 -0.43 15.37 -12.55
C ASP A 119 -1.55 14.95 -11.59
N LYS A 120 -2.27 13.88 -11.93
CA LYS A 120 -3.32 13.30 -11.07
C LYS A 120 -2.75 12.52 -9.88
N ASN A 121 -1.48 12.12 -9.93
CA ASN A 121 -0.88 11.14 -9.04
C ASN A 121 0.49 11.60 -8.52
N GLN A 122 0.56 12.80 -7.92
CA GLN A 122 1.82 13.43 -7.47
C GLN A 122 2.65 12.56 -6.50
N ASN A 123 2.00 11.68 -5.73
CA ASN A 123 2.68 10.75 -4.83
C ASN A 123 3.62 9.75 -5.55
N LEU A 124 3.46 9.55 -6.87
CA LEU A 124 4.40 8.79 -7.69
C LEU A 124 5.82 9.36 -7.63
N LEU A 125 5.96 10.69 -7.51
CA LEU A 125 7.26 11.39 -7.45
C LEU A 125 7.91 11.36 -6.06
N MET A 126 7.11 11.16 -5.01
CA MET A 126 7.60 11.22 -3.63
C MET A 126 7.94 9.83 -3.09
N ALA A 127 6.91 8.99 -2.97
CA ALA A 127 7.03 7.67 -2.33
C ALA A 127 6.93 6.53 -3.33
N GLY A 128 6.21 6.74 -4.44
CA GLY A 128 5.69 5.66 -5.28
C GLY A 128 4.33 5.19 -4.77
N MET A 129 3.59 4.50 -5.63
CA MET A 129 2.24 4.00 -5.31
C MET A 129 1.99 2.64 -5.94
N TRP A 130 1.33 1.77 -5.18
CA TRP A 130 0.70 0.58 -5.73
C TRP A 130 -0.58 0.96 -6.47
N GLY A 131 -0.80 0.35 -7.62
CA GLY A 131 -2.00 0.60 -8.41
C GLY A 131 -2.17 -0.35 -9.58
N LEU A 132 -3.27 -0.15 -10.30
CA LEU A 132 -3.51 -0.77 -11.58
C LEU A 132 -2.84 0.10 -12.66
N VAL A 133 -1.76 -0.42 -13.23
CA VAL A 133 -0.94 0.24 -14.25
C VAL A 133 -1.35 -0.28 -15.62
N THR A 134 -1.53 0.63 -16.57
CA THR A 134 -1.74 0.27 -17.96
C THR A 134 -0.52 0.66 -18.78
N LEU A 135 0.15 -0.33 -19.33
CA LEU A 135 1.36 -0.19 -20.15
C LEU A 135 1.00 -0.30 -21.63
N SER A 136 1.67 0.49 -22.46
CA SER A 136 1.65 0.36 -23.92
C SER A 136 3.08 0.30 -24.47
N TYR A 137 3.26 -0.45 -25.55
CA TYR A 137 4.54 -0.48 -26.27
C TYR A 137 4.60 0.69 -27.24
N SER A 138 5.63 1.54 -27.15
CA SER A 138 5.74 2.76 -27.95
C SER A 138 7.20 3.02 -28.34
N PRO A 139 7.76 2.22 -29.27
CA PRO A 139 9.16 2.31 -29.68
C PRO A 139 9.49 3.60 -30.42
N ASP A 140 8.56 4.13 -31.22
CA ASP A 140 8.81 5.29 -32.08
C ASP A 140 8.98 6.60 -31.28
N THR A 141 8.44 6.66 -30.07
CA THR A 141 8.48 7.83 -29.18
C THR A 141 9.56 7.73 -28.11
N ALA A 142 10.18 6.55 -27.95
CA ALA A 142 11.09 6.30 -26.85
C ALA A 142 12.49 6.87 -27.14
N PRO A 143 13.04 7.72 -26.25
CA PRO A 143 14.46 8.08 -26.31
C PRO A 143 15.34 6.83 -26.19
N GLU A 144 16.52 6.85 -26.81
CA GLU A 144 17.49 5.72 -26.75
C GLU A 144 17.86 5.33 -25.31
N THR A 145 17.77 6.27 -24.37
CA THR A 145 18.09 6.08 -22.95
C THR A 145 16.95 5.53 -22.11
N MET A 146 15.78 5.29 -22.70
CA MET A 146 14.56 4.87 -22.00
C MET A 146 13.99 3.57 -22.58
N ALA A 147 13.27 2.83 -21.75
CA ALA A 147 12.55 1.66 -22.23
C ALA A 147 11.37 2.09 -23.13
N PRO A 148 11.10 1.39 -24.24
CA PRO A 148 9.98 1.66 -25.15
C PRO A 148 8.61 1.24 -24.58
N ILE A 149 8.42 1.46 -23.29
CA ILE A 149 7.21 1.15 -22.54
C ILE A 149 6.68 2.47 -21.97
N LEU A 150 5.42 2.77 -22.26
CA LEU A 150 4.71 3.95 -21.79
C LEU A 150 3.66 3.54 -20.76
N ILE A 151 3.68 4.18 -19.59
CA ILE A 151 2.55 4.15 -18.65
C ILE A 151 1.47 5.09 -19.20
N GLN A 152 0.44 4.48 -19.79
CA GLN A 152 -0.67 5.20 -20.41
C GLN A 152 -1.72 5.65 -19.39
N ASP A 153 -1.98 4.82 -18.39
CA ASP A 153 -2.96 5.08 -17.33
C ASP A 153 -2.54 4.43 -16.00
N PHE A 154 -2.99 5.01 -14.88
CA PHE A 154 -2.69 4.52 -13.55
C PHE A 154 -3.85 4.81 -12.58
N SER A 155 -4.35 3.75 -11.94
CA SER A 155 -5.34 3.85 -10.88
C SER A 155 -4.72 3.43 -9.53
N PRO A 156 -4.47 4.36 -8.59
CA PRO A 156 -3.86 4.04 -7.31
C PRO A 156 -4.76 3.14 -6.44
N PHE A 157 -4.12 2.28 -5.64
CA PHE A 157 -4.76 1.44 -4.63
C PHE A 157 -4.62 2.04 -3.22
N GLN A 158 -4.95 3.32 -3.11
CA GLN A 158 -4.86 4.07 -1.86
C GLN A 158 -6.11 4.93 -1.72
N CYS A 159 -6.50 5.22 -0.48
CA CYS A 159 -7.53 6.21 -0.23
C CYS A 159 -7.06 7.56 -0.77
N THR A 160 -7.89 8.17 -1.61
CA THR A 160 -7.64 9.50 -2.19
C THR A 160 -7.75 10.63 -1.15
N THR A 161 -8.39 10.35 -0.02
CA THR A 161 -8.74 11.36 0.98
C THR A 161 -7.80 11.28 2.18
N THR A 162 -6.91 12.27 2.30
CA THR A 162 -6.07 12.51 3.47
C THR A 162 -6.68 13.53 4.43
N ASP A 163 -7.98 13.86 4.27
CA ASP A 163 -8.64 14.86 5.10
C ASP A 163 -8.84 14.35 6.53
N THR A 164 -7.96 14.83 7.42
CA THR A 164 -8.00 14.53 8.85
C THR A 164 -9.28 15.03 9.52
N LYS A 165 -10.02 15.99 8.93
CA LYS A 165 -11.29 16.49 9.48
C LYS A 165 -12.33 15.40 9.58
N ILE A 166 -12.40 14.49 8.61
CA ILE A 166 -13.34 13.36 8.62
C ILE A 166 -13.13 12.51 9.88
N ILE A 167 -11.87 12.29 10.26
CA ILE A 167 -11.53 11.52 11.47
C ILE A 167 -11.87 12.31 12.74
N GLN A 168 -11.64 13.62 12.74
CA GLN A 168 -11.97 14.51 13.87
C GLN A 168 -13.48 14.57 14.13
N GLU A 169 -14.28 14.74 13.08
CA GLU A 169 -15.75 14.78 13.17
C GLU A 169 -16.30 13.40 13.58
N ALA A 170 -15.78 12.32 13.00
CA ALA A 170 -16.17 10.96 13.37
C ALA A 170 -15.89 10.65 14.84
N ARG A 171 -14.80 11.19 15.43
CA ARG A 171 -14.42 10.97 16.82
C ARG A 171 -15.55 11.32 17.80
N GLU A 172 -16.35 12.34 17.51
CA GLU A 172 -17.46 12.78 18.37
C GLU A 172 -18.56 11.72 18.50
N SER A 173 -18.66 10.82 17.52
CA SER A 173 -19.66 9.75 17.54
C SER A 173 -19.29 8.59 18.47
N PHE A 174 -18.08 8.53 19.02
CA PHE A 174 -17.59 7.38 19.80
C PHE A 174 -17.20 7.75 21.24
N THR A 175 -17.37 6.82 22.17
CA THR A 175 -16.76 6.94 23.50
C THR A 175 -15.25 6.79 23.42
N PHE A 176 -14.55 7.10 24.51
CA PHE A 176 -13.10 6.92 24.56
C PHE A 176 -12.68 5.45 24.39
N GLU A 177 -13.41 4.54 25.04
CA GLU A 177 -13.18 3.10 24.99
C GLU A 177 -13.46 2.53 23.60
N GLU A 178 -14.58 2.91 22.99
CA GLU A 178 -14.91 2.54 21.61
C GLU A 178 -13.83 3.02 20.63
N TRP A 179 -13.33 4.24 20.84
CA TRP A 179 -12.30 4.82 19.96
C TRP A 179 -10.98 4.06 20.04
N ILE A 180 -10.54 3.69 21.25
CA ILE A 180 -9.35 2.84 21.44
C ILE A 180 -9.54 1.51 20.71
N ASP A 181 -10.73 0.91 20.81
CA ASP A 181 -11.04 -0.37 20.20
C ASP A 181 -11.03 -0.30 18.67
N ILE A 182 -11.54 0.79 18.10
CA ILE A 182 -11.47 1.08 16.68
C ILE A 182 -10.03 1.24 16.21
N ILE A 183 -9.20 2.02 16.91
CA ILE A 183 -7.79 2.21 16.52
C ILE A 183 -7.04 0.87 16.57
N LEU A 184 -7.24 0.06 17.61
CA LEU A 184 -6.62 -1.25 17.72
C LEU A 184 -7.02 -2.20 16.60
N ASN A 185 -8.31 -2.24 16.27
CA ASN A 185 -8.79 -3.01 15.14
C ASN A 185 -8.18 -2.50 13.82
N THR A 186 -8.05 -1.18 13.68
CA THR A 186 -7.46 -0.52 12.51
C THR A 186 -6.01 -0.94 12.29
N VAL A 187 -5.19 -1.04 13.34
CA VAL A 187 -3.82 -1.56 13.24
C VAL A 187 -3.74 -3.09 13.12
N GLY A 188 -4.89 -3.77 13.09
CA GLY A 188 -5.02 -5.20 12.84
C GLY A 188 -4.97 -6.09 14.08
N LEU A 189 -5.24 -5.54 15.27
CA LEU A 189 -5.30 -6.29 16.52
C LEU A 189 -6.76 -6.54 16.92
N ASN A 190 -7.05 -7.73 17.47
CA ASN A 190 -8.37 -8.00 18.03
C ASN A 190 -8.51 -7.36 19.42
N HIS A 191 -9.21 -6.23 19.50
CA HIS A 191 -9.41 -5.46 20.72
C HIS A 191 -10.05 -6.27 21.88
N GLU A 192 -10.88 -7.27 21.59
CA GLU A 192 -11.55 -8.10 22.61
C GLU A 192 -10.57 -8.98 23.42
N ARG A 193 -9.35 -9.19 22.91
CA ARG A 193 -8.33 -10.02 23.55
C ARG A 193 -7.50 -9.28 24.60
N TYR A 194 -7.72 -7.98 24.77
CA TYR A 194 -6.84 -7.12 25.57
C TYR A 194 -7.64 -6.30 26.59
N ASN A 195 -7.06 -6.09 27.77
CA ASN A 195 -7.56 -5.09 28.72
C ASN A 195 -7.05 -3.69 28.35
N LEU A 196 -7.65 -2.63 28.92
CA LEU A 196 -7.31 -1.24 28.60
C LEU A 196 -5.82 -0.92 28.72
N ARG A 197 -5.13 -1.44 29.74
CA ARG A 197 -3.68 -1.23 29.91
C ARG A 197 -2.89 -1.82 28.73
N GLN A 198 -3.19 -3.06 28.35
CA GLN A 198 -2.56 -3.71 27.21
C GLN A 198 -2.85 -2.97 25.91
N LYS A 199 -4.10 -2.53 25.72
CA LYS A 199 -4.55 -1.72 24.58
C LYS A 199 -3.68 -0.47 24.42
N LEU A 200 -3.53 0.32 25.49
CA LEU A 200 -2.70 1.52 25.50
C LEU A 200 -1.22 1.22 25.21
N ILE A 201 -0.65 0.14 25.78
CA ILE A 201 0.73 -0.28 25.50
C ILE A 201 0.92 -0.65 24.02
N PHE A 202 -0.05 -1.28 23.38
CA PHE A 202 0.06 -1.55 21.93
C PHE A 202 0.01 -0.27 21.11
N LEU A 203 -0.82 0.69 21.50
CA LEU A 203 -0.93 1.97 20.81
C LEU A 203 0.33 2.83 20.94
N THR A 204 1.15 2.68 22.00
CA THR A 204 2.42 3.42 22.10
C THR A 204 3.42 3.06 20.99
N ARG A 205 3.28 1.90 20.35
CA ARG A 205 4.06 1.52 19.16
C ARG A 205 3.81 2.43 17.96
N LEU A 206 2.71 3.19 17.93
CA LEU A 206 2.42 4.15 16.87
C LEU A 206 3.14 5.49 17.07
N ILE A 207 3.60 5.81 18.30
CA ILE A 207 4.20 7.12 18.62
C ILE A 207 5.35 7.47 17.66
N PRO A 208 6.32 6.58 17.34
CA PRO A 208 7.40 6.91 16.40
C PRO A 208 6.93 7.21 14.96
N LEU A 209 5.69 6.88 14.61
CA LEU A 209 5.12 7.15 13.29
C LEU A 209 4.41 8.51 13.22
N VAL A 210 4.07 9.11 14.35
CA VAL A 210 3.31 10.37 14.43
C VAL A 210 4.08 11.50 15.11
N GLU A 211 5.07 11.17 15.95
CA GLU A 211 5.91 12.13 16.66
C GLU A 211 7.37 12.02 16.22
N ASN A 212 7.89 13.11 15.67
CA ASN A 212 9.29 13.22 15.27
C ASN A 212 10.23 13.08 16.47
N ASN A 213 11.46 12.60 16.21
CA ASN A 213 12.52 12.45 17.22
C ASN A 213 12.17 11.54 18.41
N THR A 214 11.17 10.64 18.25
CA THR A 214 10.85 9.64 19.26
C THR A 214 11.62 8.34 19.00
N ASN A 215 12.33 7.87 20.02
CA ASN A 215 12.99 6.56 20.01
C ASN A 215 12.30 5.63 21.00
N LEU A 216 11.89 4.45 20.54
CA LEU A 216 11.21 3.44 21.35
C LEU A 216 12.04 2.16 21.36
N MET A 217 12.21 1.56 22.54
CA MET A 217 12.80 0.23 22.69
C MET A 217 11.78 -0.72 23.32
N GLU A 218 11.44 -1.79 22.60
CA GLU A 218 10.51 -2.81 23.09
C GLU A 218 11.23 -4.14 23.34
N PHE A 219 11.16 -4.60 24.58
CA PHE A 219 11.64 -5.93 24.96
C PHE A 219 10.47 -6.91 25.02
N GLY A 220 10.63 -8.08 24.41
CA GLY A 220 9.67 -9.16 24.59
C GLY A 220 10.08 -10.46 23.90
N PRO A 221 9.40 -11.57 24.21
CA PRO A 221 9.65 -12.88 23.61
C PRO A 221 9.61 -12.88 22.07
N LYS A 222 10.17 -13.91 21.43
CA LYS A 222 10.00 -14.08 19.97
C LYS A 222 8.51 -14.23 19.62
N GLN A 223 8.14 -13.88 18.39
CA GLN A 223 6.78 -14.03 17.83
C GLN A 223 5.65 -13.20 18.50
N THR A 224 5.96 -12.14 19.26
CA THR A 224 4.93 -11.25 19.83
C THR A 224 4.42 -10.15 18.89
N GLY A 225 4.61 -10.31 17.57
CA GLY A 225 4.14 -9.35 16.57
C GLY A 225 4.83 -7.98 16.62
N LYS A 226 6.00 -7.84 17.24
CA LYS A 226 6.76 -6.56 17.33
C LYS A 226 6.91 -5.85 15.99
N THR A 227 7.30 -6.61 14.97
CA THR A 227 7.52 -6.09 13.62
C THR A 227 6.21 -5.92 12.83
N TYR A 228 5.12 -6.55 13.26
CA TYR A 228 3.88 -6.62 12.49
C TYR A 228 3.26 -5.24 12.28
N LEU A 229 3.15 -4.43 13.33
CA LEU A 229 2.55 -3.10 13.26
C LEU A 229 3.33 -2.20 12.30
N TYR A 230 4.65 -2.12 12.46
CA TYR A 230 5.53 -1.33 11.60
C TYR A 230 5.48 -1.76 10.13
N ARG A 231 5.39 -3.06 9.86
CA ARG A 231 5.30 -3.57 8.48
C ARG A 231 4.00 -3.20 7.78
N ASN A 232 2.91 -3.08 8.53
CA ASN A 232 1.56 -3.00 7.97
C ASN A 232 0.87 -1.63 8.14
N SER A 233 1.42 -0.74 8.97
CA SER A 233 0.75 0.54 9.29
C SER A 233 1.21 1.71 8.43
N SER A 234 2.43 1.66 7.90
CA SER A 234 2.96 2.74 7.07
C SER A 234 3.95 2.22 6.03
N TYR A 235 3.74 2.61 4.79
CA TYR A 235 4.65 2.37 3.66
C TYR A 235 6.04 2.97 3.89
N TYR A 236 6.14 4.06 4.67
CA TYR A 236 7.40 4.74 4.97
C TYR A 236 8.27 4.01 6.00
N THR A 237 7.80 2.89 6.55
CA THR A 237 8.54 2.15 7.57
C THR A 237 9.51 1.17 6.93
N ARG A 238 10.81 1.34 7.18
CA ARG A 238 11.84 0.37 6.80
C ARG A 238 12.16 -0.55 7.96
N ILE A 239 12.21 -1.86 7.69
CA ILE A 239 12.51 -2.87 8.70
C ILE A 239 13.86 -3.50 8.37
N PHE A 240 14.79 -3.41 9.33
CA PHE A 240 16.10 -4.03 9.23
C PHE A 240 16.18 -5.26 10.14
N ALA A 241 16.55 -6.41 9.59
CA ALA A 241 16.83 -7.60 10.37
C ALA A 241 18.25 -7.51 10.94
N GLY A 242 18.38 -7.47 12.27
CA GLY A 242 19.64 -7.18 12.96
C GLY A 242 20.80 -8.18 12.75
N GLY A 243 20.57 -9.32 12.09
CA GLY A 243 21.62 -10.33 11.87
C GLY A 243 22.62 -10.01 10.76
N ASN A 244 22.22 -9.22 9.75
CA ASN A 244 22.98 -9.04 8.51
C ASN A 244 23.27 -7.57 8.18
N ILE A 245 23.13 -6.64 9.13
CA ILE A 245 23.29 -5.21 8.86
C ILE A 245 24.58 -4.66 9.44
N SER A 246 25.34 -3.93 8.63
CA SER A 246 26.52 -3.20 9.07
C SER A 246 26.16 -1.78 9.51
N ALA A 247 26.98 -1.17 10.36
CA ALA A 247 26.84 0.25 10.69
C ALA A 247 26.87 1.12 9.42
N ALA A 248 27.76 0.81 8.47
CA ALA A 248 27.83 1.52 7.19
C ALA A 248 26.51 1.44 6.41
N THR A 249 25.82 0.30 6.39
CA THR A 249 24.52 0.15 5.74
C THR A 249 23.44 1.04 6.39
N LEU A 250 23.45 1.18 7.73
CA LEU A 250 22.50 2.02 8.46
C LEU A 250 22.73 3.51 8.22
N PHE A 251 23.97 3.96 8.06
CA PHE A 251 24.31 5.38 7.95
C PHE A 251 24.53 5.88 6.51
N TYR A 252 25.16 5.08 5.65
CA TYR A 252 25.61 5.51 4.32
C TYR A 252 24.60 5.21 3.20
N ASN A 253 23.92 4.06 3.27
CA ASN A 253 23.02 3.60 2.19
C ASN A 253 21.62 4.23 2.23
N ILE A 254 21.32 5.03 3.26
CA ILE A 254 20.04 5.77 3.41
C ILE A 254 20.17 7.20 2.84
N ALA A 255 21.40 7.71 2.65
CA ALA A 255 21.67 9.07 2.17
C ALA A 255 21.75 9.20 0.63
N ARG A 256 21.46 8.14 -0.12
CA ARG A 256 21.37 8.13 -1.59
C ARG A 256 20.05 7.54 -2.06
#